data_AF-A0A0A3I183-F1
#
_entry.id   AF-A0A0A3I183-F1
#
_cell.length_a   1.000
_cell.length_b   1.000
_cell.length_c   1.000
_cell.angle_alpha   90.00
_cell.angle_beta   90.00
_cell.angle_gamma   90.00
#
_symmetry.space_group_name_H-M   'P 1'
#
loop_
_entity.id
_entity.type
_entity.pdbx_description
1 polymer ?
#
loop_
_entity_poly.entity_id
_entity_poly.type
_entity_poly.pdbx_seq_one_letter_code
_entity_poly.pdbx_strand_id
1 'polypeptide(L)'
;MINFLSKIFFCLTVVCFGLLIIIEFFQNINIDKKIMVISVLLFGILSSIFERTITSKIKTAKQSLIISIIIPTALIIYLVLLTILGGSSQSGIGLNNPVVWLMYIATIVGGYVKYKKILISIMSSEKRVGVPTLFLFIKIIV
;
A
#
# COMPACT_ATOMS: atom_id res chain seq x y z
N MET A 1 19.18 6.93 -14.68
CA MET A 1 19.52 7.38 -13.31
C MET A 1 18.31 7.46 -12.37
N ILE A 2 17.18 8.08 -12.78
CA ILE A 2 15.94 8.23 -11.98
C ILE A 2 15.37 6.89 -11.44
N ASN A 3 15.52 5.79 -12.18
CA ASN A 3 15.04 4.46 -11.74
C ASN A 3 15.85 3.81 -10.61
N PHE A 4 17.11 4.19 -10.41
CA PHE A 4 17.94 3.64 -9.33
C PHE A 4 17.69 4.38 -8.02
N LEU A 5 17.69 5.72 -8.08
CA LEU A 5 17.42 6.57 -6.94
C LEU A 5 16.02 6.34 -6.36
N SER A 6 15.00 6.20 -7.21
CA SER A 6 13.64 5.86 -6.77
C SER A 6 13.52 4.48 -6.11
N LYS A 7 14.33 3.50 -6.53
CA LYS A 7 14.40 2.19 -5.86
C LYS A 7 15.04 2.29 -4.48
N ILE A 8 16.09 3.09 -4.33
CA ILE A 8 16.72 3.35 -3.03
C ILE A 8 15.72 4.02 -2.09
N PHE A 9 15.06 5.09 -2.54
CA PHE A 9 14.04 5.75 -1.75
C PHE A 9 12.92 4.79 -1.35
N PHE A 10 12.43 3.97 -2.27
CA PHE A 10 11.43 2.95 -1.93
C PHE A 10 11.90 2.00 -0.83
N CYS A 11 13.12 1.46 -0.96
CA CYS A 11 13.69 0.57 0.05
C CYS A 11 13.79 1.28 1.40
N LEU A 12 14.27 2.53 1.41
CA LEU A 12 14.37 3.34 2.61
C LEU A 12 12.98 3.60 3.23
N THR A 13 11.95 3.91 2.43
CA THR A 13 10.58 4.10 2.90
C THR A 13 10.05 2.85 3.60
N VAL A 14 10.22 1.68 2.99
CA VAL A 14 9.75 0.40 3.53
C VAL A 14 10.47 0.07 4.83
N VAL A 15 11.80 0.27 4.88
CA VAL A 15 12.60 0.04 6.10
C VAL A 15 12.19 1.00 7.21
N CYS A 16 12.08 2.30 6.93
CA CYS A 16 11.65 3.30 7.91
C CYS A 16 10.24 3.00 8.45
N PHE A 17 9.32 2.61 7.57
CA PHE A 17 7.97 2.23 7.98
C PHE A 17 7.94 1.00 8.89
N GLY A 18 8.67 -0.06 8.50
CA GLY A 18 8.79 -1.26 9.32
C GLY A 18 9.38 -0.97 10.69
N LEU A 19 10.46 -0.18 10.74
CA LEU A 19 11.08 0.25 11.99
C LEU A 19 10.12 1.06 12.87
N LEU A 20 9.33 1.98 12.31
CA LEU A 20 8.34 2.75 13.07
C LEU A 20 7.31 1.82 13.74
N ILE A 21 6.84 0.80 13.03
CA ILE A 21 5.91 -0.19 13.61
C ILE A 21 6.61 -1.03 14.70
N ILE A 22 7.86 -1.46 14.48
CA ILE A 22 8.62 -2.20 15.50
C ILE A 22 8.78 -1.38 16.78
N ILE A 23 9.18 -0.11 16.66
CA ILE A 23 9.35 0.80 17.81
C ILE A 23 8.03 0.95 18.58
N GLU A 24 6.91 1.00 17.83
CA GLU A 24 5.58 1.10 18.42
C GLU A 24 5.15 -0.17 19.16
N PHE A 25 5.51 -1.36 18.66
CA PHE A 25 5.21 -2.65 19.27
C PHE A 25 6.16 -3.05 20.41
N PHE A 26 7.40 -2.57 20.39
CA PHE A 26 8.46 -2.93 21.34
C PHE A 26 9.01 -1.69 22.06
N GLN A 27 8.15 -1.00 22.80
CA GLN A 27 8.53 0.24 23.51
C GLN A 27 9.57 0.05 24.63
N ASN A 28 9.86 -1.19 25.04
CA ASN A 28 10.94 -1.49 25.98
C ASN A 28 12.34 -1.21 25.41
N ILE A 29 12.44 -0.90 24.12
CA ILE A 29 13.67 -0.39 23.52
C ILE A 29 13.73 1.12 23.84
N ASN A 30 14.69 1.55 24.65
CA ASN A 30 14.82 2.93 25.16
C ASN A 30 15.21 3.94 24.04
N ILE A 31 14.32 4.15 23.08
CA ILE A 31 14.52 5.02 21.92
C ILE A 31 14.02 6.42 22.25
N ASP A 32 14.86 7.42 22.00
CA ASP A 32 14.52 8.82 22.23
C ASP A 32 13.32 9.25 21.36
N LYS A 33 12.35 9.92 21.98
CA LYS A 33 11.15 10.48 21.31
C LYS A 33 11.51 11.40 20.15
N LYS A 34 12.67 12.06 20.18
CA LYS A 34 13.18 12.89 19.08
C LYS A 34 13.45 12.07 17.82
N ILE A 35 14.00 10.86 17.98
CA ILE A 35 14.28 9.94 16.87
C ILE A 35 12.95 9.51 16.23
N MET A 36 11.93 9.22 17.04
CA MET A 36 10.59 8.87 16.54
C MET A 36 9.98 9.98 15.68
N VAL A 37 10.03 11.25 16.13
CA VAL A 37 9.50 12.38 15.36
C VAL A 37 10.25 12.56 14.04
N ILE A 38 11.58 12.46 14.06
CA ILE A 38 12.40 12.56 12.85
C ILE A 38 12.07 11.43 11.88
N SER A 39 11.92 10.19 12.37
CA SER A 39 11.55 9.04 11.54
C SER A 39 10.18 9.18 10.88
N VAL A 40 9.18 9.74 11.58
CA VAL A 40 7.85 10.01 11.02
C VAL A 40 7.91 11.09 9.94
N LEU A 41 8.64 12.18 10.18
CA LEU A 41 8.83 13.25 9.19
C LEU A 41 9.56 12.73 7.94
N LEU A 42 10.63 11.95 8.12
CA LEU A 42 11.34 11.32 7.01
C LEU A 42 10.39 10.41 6.22
N PHE A 43 9.63 9.56 6.90
CA PHE A 43 8.68 8.66 6.28
C PHE A 43 7.63 9.41 5.43
N GLY A 44 7.08 10.51 5.93
CA GLY A 44 6.11 11.33 5.19
C GLY A 44 6.68 11.92 3.90
N ILE A 45 7.91 12.43 3.94
CA ILE A 45 8.60 12.97 2.75
C ILE A 45 8.86 11.84 1.74
N LEU A 46 9.36 10.71 2.22
CA LEU A 46 9.70 9.56 1.39
C LEU A 46 8.46 8.89 0.77
N SER A 47 7.34 8.83 1.49
CA SER A 47 6.10 8.25 0.97
C SER A 47 5.49 9.11 -0.16
N SER A 48 5.55 10.44 -0.03
CA SER A 48 5.08 11.38 -1.06
C SER A 48 5.86 11.24 -2.38
N ILE A 49 7.19 11.10 -2.28
CA ILE A 49 8.06 10.84 -3.45
C ILE A 49 7.72 9.48 -4.08
N PHE A 50 7.40 8.48 -3.24
CA PHE A 50 7.07 7.15 -3.69
C PHE A 50 5.70 7.05 -4.38
N GLU A 51 4.67 7.74 -3.87
CA GLU A 51 3.32 7.73 -4.44
C GLU A 51 3.30 8.24 -5.88
N ARG A 52 4.06 9.32 -6.17
CA ARG A 52 4.27 9.81 -7.54
C ARG A 52 4.90 8.75 -8.44
N THR A 53 5.81 7.95 -7.90
CA THR A 53 6.56 6.95 -8.66
C THR A 53 5.75 5.66 -8.92
N ILE A 54 4.95 5.18 -7.96
CA ILE A 54 4.05 4.03 -8.19
C ILE A 54 2.95 4.39 -9.17
N THR A 55 2.33 5.57 -8.99
CA THR A 55 1.17 5.96 -9.79
C THR A 55 1.52 6.01 -11.27
N SER A 56 2.76 6.35 -11.61
CA SER A 56 3.25 6.32 -13.00
C SER A 56 3.53 4.91 -13.55
N LYS A 57 3.62 3.88 -12.69
CA LYS A 57 3.99 2.50 -13.06
C LYS A 57 2.82 1.52 -13.09
N ILE A 58 1.68 1.86 -12.49
CA ILE A 58 0.46 1.06 -12.57
C ILE A 58 -0.09 1.17 -14.00
N LYS A 59 0.09 0.12 -14.80
CA LYS A 59 -0.32 0.11 -16.21
C LYS A 59 -1.72 -0.47 -16.41
N THR A 60 -2.16 -1.38 -15.55
CA THR A 60 -3.44 -2.08 -15.71
C THR A 60 -4.33 -2.00 -14.47
N ALA A 61 -5.65 -2.09 -14.70
CA ALA A 61 -6.65 -2.10 -13.63
C ALA A 61 -6.41 -3.28 -12.66
N LYS A 62 -6.03 -4.44 -13.19
CA LYS A 62 -5.70 -5.63 -12.41
C LYS A 62 -4.51 -5.40 -11.48
N GLN A 63 -3.43 -4.79 -11.99
CA GLN A 63 -2.27 -4.45 -11.15
C GLN A 63 -2.66 -3.53 -10.00
N SER A 64 -3.51 -2.52 -10.25
CA SER A 64 -4.00 -1.65 -9.18
C SER A 64 -4.77 -2.44 -8.11
N LEU A 65 -5.64 -3.36 -8.50
CA LEU A 65 -6.42 -4.17 -7.57
C LEU A 65 -5.52 -5.12 -6.77
N ILE A 66 -4.61 -5.82 -7.44
CA ILE A 66 -3.65 -6.74 -6.80
C ILE A 66 -2.81 -6.01 -5.75
N ILE A 67 -2.30 -4.82 -6.07
CA ILE A 67 -1.52 -4.00 -5.14
C ILE A 67 -2.38 -3.58 -3.94
N SER A 68 -3.64 -3.17 -4.17
CA SER A 68 -4.59 -2.81 -3.11
C SER A 68 -4.98 -3.96 -2.19
N ILE A 69 -4.70 -5.22 -2.55
CA ILE A 69 -4.90 -6.38 -1.68
C ILE A 69 -3.58 -6.79 -1.03
N ILE A 70 -2.52 -6.99 -1.83
CA ILE A 70 -1.24 -7.52 -1.35
C ILE A 70 -0.62 -6.62 -0.27
N ILE A 71 -0.57 -5.30 -0.48
CA ILE A 71 0.06 -4.38 0.48
C ILE A 71 -0.63 -4.42 1.85
N PRO A 72 -1.95 -4.19 1.96
CA PRO A 72 -2.61 -4.21 3.27
C PRO A 72 -2.58 -5.61 3.90
N THR A 73 -2.66 -6.70 3.11
CA THR A 73 -2.51 -8.06 3.64
C THR A 73 -1.11 -8.30 4.21
N ALA A 74 -0.06 -7.86 3.50
CA ALA A 74 1.32 -7.96 4.00
C ALA A 74 1.50 -7.18 5.31
N LEU A 75 0.84 -6.02 5.44
CA LEU A 75 0.85 -5.22 6.67
C LEU A 75 0.17 -5.96 7.82
N ILE A 76 -1.00 -6.57 7.60
CA ILE A 76 -1.66 -7.39 8.63
C ILE A 76 -0.79 -8.57 9.06
N ILE A 77 -0.19 -9.30 8.10
CA ILE A 77 0.73 -10.40 8.41
C ILE A 77 1.91 -9.89 9.26
N TYR A 78 2.45 -8.73 8.93
CA TYR A 78 3.53 -8.12 9.69
C TYR A 78 3.12 -7.81 11.14
N LEU A 79 1.92 -7.23 11.35
CA LEU A 79 1.38 -6.98 12.69
C LEU A 79 1.16 -8.29 13.48
N VAL A 80 0.70 -9.35 12.82
CA VAL A 80 0.56 -10.69 13.42
C VAL A 80 1.92 -11.22 13.87
N LEU A 81 2.95 -11.14 13.03
CA LEU A 81 4.30 -11.57 13.39
C LEU A 81 4.84 -10.81 14.60
N LEU A 82 4.69 -9.49 14.64
CA LEU A 82 5.13 -8.67 15.77
C LEU A 82 4.38 -9.03 17.07
N THR A 83 3.09 -9.33 16.97
CA THR A 83 2.27 -9.78 18.11
C THR A 83 2.74 -11.13 18.65
N ILE A 84 3.02 -12.10 17.76
CA ILE A 84 3.53 -13.43 18.14
C ILE A 84 4.91 -13.34 18.79
N LEU A 85 5.74 -12.39 18.36
CA LEU A 85 7.05 -12.11 18.95
C LEU A 85 6.98 -11.42 20.33
N GLY A 86 5.78 -11.25 20.90
CA GLY A 86 5.57 -10.65 22.21
C GLY A 86 5.48 -9.13 22.20
N GLY A 87 5.41 -8.51 21.01
CA GLY A 87 5.14 -7.09 20.87
C GLY A 87 3.67 -6.79 21.18
N SER A 88 3.42 -5.63 21.80
CA SER A 88 2.06 -5.16 22.08
C SER A 88 1.94 -3.70 21.67
N SER A 89 1.05 -3.41 20.71
CA SER A 89 0.78 -2.05 20.27
C SER A 89 0.02 -1.28 21.35
N GLN A 90 0.54 -0.12 21.71
CA GLN A 90 -0.07 0.80 22.68
C GLN A 90 -0.87 1.92 22.01
N SER A 91 -0.58 2.22 20.75
CA SER A 91 -1.05 3.43 20.04
C SER A 91 -2.17 3.16 19.03
N GLY A 92 -2.75 1.95 19.06
CA GLY A 92 -3.93 1.62 18.27
C GLY A 92 -3.65 1.04 16.88
N ILE A 93 -2.43 0.63 16.56
CA ILE A 93 -2.13 -0.11 15.31
C ILE A 93 -2.19 -1.63 15.53
N GLY A 94 -2.44 -2.07 16.76
CA GLY A 94 -2.61 -3.48 17.11
C GLY A 94 -3.82 -4.13 16.44
N LEU A 95 -3.76 -5.45 16.30
CA LEU A 95 -4.82 -6.28 15.72
C LEU A 95 -6.15 -6.21 16.49
N ASN A 96 -6.10 -5.79 17.75
CA ASN A 96 -7.29 -5.60 18.58
C ASN A 96 -8.02 -4.28 18.28
N ASN A 97 -7.43 -3.37 17.49
CA ASN A 97 -8.07 -2.11 17.17
C ASN A 97 -9.01 -2.25 15.96
N PRO A 98 -10.33 -1.98 16.11
CA PRO A 98 -11.28 -2.01 15.00
C PRO A 98 -10.93 -1.02 13.88
N VAL A 99 -10.22 0.08 14.17
CA VAL A 99 -9.79 1.06 13.17
C VAL A 99 -8.86 0.43 12.14
N VAL A 100 -7.95 -0.47 12.56
CA VAL A 100 -7.00 -1.17 11.64
C VAL A 100 -7.78 -2.03 10.65
N TRP A 101 -8.80 -2.74 11.12
CA TRP A 101 -9.67 -3.55 10.28
C TRP A 101 -10.52 -2.71 9.32
N LEU A 102 -11.04 -1.58 9.79
CA LEU A 102 -11.76 -0.63 8.92
C LEU A 102 -10.85 -0.09 7.81
N MET A 103 -9.61 0.29 8.14
CA MET A 103 -8.64 0.76 7.14
C MET A 103 -8.28 -0.34 6.13
N TYR A 104 -8.11 -1.58 6.61
CA TYR A 104 -7.88 -2.74 5.75
C TYR A 104 -9.02 -2.95 4.76
N ILE A 105 -10.27 -3.01 5.24
CA ILE A 105 -11.46 -3.18 4.40
C ILE A 105 -11.63 -1.99 3.45
N ALA A 106 -11.48 -0.76 3.92
CA ALA A 106 -11.61 0.44 3.11
C ALA A 106 -10.60 0.47 1.95
N THR A 107 -9.38 0.00 2.18
CA THR A 107 -8.34 -0.09 1.15
C THR A 107 -8.73 -1.10 0.06
N ILE A 108 -9.24 -2.28 0.45
CA ILE A 108 -9.69 -3.31 -0.48
C ILE A 108 -10.90 -2.82 -1.29
N VAL A 109 -11.90 -2.25 -0.61
CA VAL A 109 -13.11 -1.71 -1.24
C VAL A 109 -12.75 -0.57 -2.19
N GLY A 110 -11.88 0.34 -1.77
CA GLY A 110 -11.38 1.44 -2.61
C GLY A 110 -10.67 0.92 -3.87
N GLY A 111 -9.83 -0.11 -3.71
CA GLY A 111 -9.18 -0.82 -4.83
C GLY A 111 -10.18 -1.45 -5.79
N TYR A 112 -11.21 -2.12 -5.28
CA TYR A 112 -12.27 -2.73 -6.08
C TYR A 112 -13.12 -1.68 -6.82
N VAL A 113 -13.51 -0.59 -6.16
CA VAL A 113 -14.27 0.51 -6.79
C VAL A 113 -13.44 1.14 -7.91
N LYS A 114 -12.13 1.37 -7.68
CA LYS A 114 -11.22 1.89 -8.69
C LYS A 114 -11.10 0.94 -9.88
N TYR A 115 -10.96 -0.37 -9.62
CA TYR A 115 -10.94 -1.40 -10.67
C TYR A 115 -12.21 -1.37 -11.52
N LYS A 116 -13.40 -1.34 -10.89
CA LYS A 116 -14.68 -1.28 -11.60
C LYS A 116 -14.82 -0.02 -12.44
N LYS A 117 -14.40 1.15 -11.93
CA LYS A 117 -14.39 2.41 -12.68
C LYS A 117 -13.53 2.33 -13.94
N ILE A 118 -12.33 1.75 -13.83
CA ILE A 118 -11.43 1.59 -14.97
C ILE A 118 -12.04 0.64 -16.01
N LEU A 119 -12.60 -0.49 -15.58
CA LEU A 119 -13.29 -1.45 -16.46
C LEU A 119 -14.43 -0.82 -17.25
N ILE A 120 -15.29 -0.06 -16.57
CA ILE A 120 -16.42 0.64 -17.21
C ILE A 120 -15.91 1.68 -18.23
N SER A 121 -14.84 2.40 -17.90
CA SER A 121 -14.25 3.38 -18.83
C SER A 121 -13.71 2.74 -20.11
N ILE A 122 -13.04 1.59 -20.00
CA ILE A 122 -12.53 0.82 -21.14
C ILE A 122 -13.70 0.35 -22.03
N MET A 123 -14.72 -0.29 -21.43
CA MET A 123 -15.90 -0.76 -22.16
C MET A 123 -16.66 0.37 -22.86
N SER A 124 -16.81 1.54 -22.21
CA SER A 124 -17.45 2.72 -22.80
C SER A 124 -16.65 3.32 -23.96
N SER A 125 -15.32 3.25 -23.90
CA SER A 125 -14.45 3.74 -24.97
C SER A 125 -14.48 2.83 -26.22
N GLU A 126 -14.45 1.51 -26.06
CA GLU A 126 -14.45 0.57 -27.19
C GLU A 126 -15.82 0.41 -27.85
N LYS A 127 -16.91 0.60 -27.09
CA LYS A 127 -18.27 0.62 -27.67
C LYS A 127 -18.47 1.79 -28.66
N ARG A 128 -17.69 2.87 -28.54
CA ARG A 128 -17.67 3.97 -29.52
C ARG A 128 -16.83 3.67 -30.76
N VAL A 129 -15.91 2.71 -30.68
CA VAL A 129 -14.96 2.37 -31.75
C VAL A 129 -15.39 1.12 -32.54
N GLY A 130 -16.49 0.46 -32.13
CA GLY A 130 -17.04 -0.70 -32.84
C GLY A 130 -16.20 -1.97 -32.73
N VAL A 131 -15.38 -2.10 -31.67
CA VAL A 131 -14.47 -3.23 -31.49
C VAL A 131 -15.25 -4.49 -31.03
N PRO A 132 -15.04 -5.67 -31.64
CA PRO A 132 -15.72 -6.90 -31.25
C PRO A 132 -15.37 -7.32 -29.81
N THR A 133 -16.37 -7.77 -29.07
CA THR A 133 -16.33 -8.12 -27.63
C THR A 133 -15.30 -9.18 -27.24
N LEU A 134 -14.82 -9.98 -28.18
CA LEU A 134 -13.80 -11.01 -27.96
C LEU A 134 -12.39 -10.42 -27.78
N PHE A 135 -12.09 -9.30 -28.45
CA PHE A 135 -10.84 -8.54 -28.28
C PHE A 135 -10.78 -7.82 -26.91
N LEU A 136 -11.93 -7.39 -26.42
CA LEU A 136 -12.14 -6.76 -25.11
C LEU A 136 -11.66 -7.67 -23.97
N PHE A 137 -12.01 -8.97 -24.01
CA PHE A 137 -11.61 -9.92 -22.98
C PHE A 137 -10.09 -10.14 -22.94
N ILE A 138 -9.43 -10.23 -24.10
CA ILE A 138 -7.98 -10.46 -24.18
C ILE A 138 -7.19 -9.29 -23.57
N LYS A 139 -7.63 -8.05 -23.82
CA LYS A 139 -6.97 -6.82 -23.32
C LYS A 139 -7.21 -6.54 -21.83
N ILE A 140 -8.29 -7.09 -21.28
CA ILE A 140 -8.57 -7.11 -19.84
C ILE A 140 -7.74 -8.23 -19.17
N ILE A 141 -7.44 -9.30 -19.90
CA ILE A 141 -6.71 -10.46 -19.39
C ILE A 141 -5.20 -10.21 -19.30
N VAL A 142 -4.60 -9.67 -20.37
CA VAL A 142 -3.16 -9.35 -20.54
C VAL A 142 -2.81 -8.00 -19.93
#